data_AF-X1B4B6-F1
#
_entry.id   AF-X1B4B6-F1
#
_cell.length_a   1.000
_cell.length_b   1.000
_cell.length_c   1.000
_cell.angle_alpha   90.00
_cell.angle_beta   90.00
_cell.angle_gamma   90.00
#
_symmetry.space_group_name_H-M   'P 1'
#
loop_
_entity.id
_entity.type
_entity.pdbx_description
1 polymer ?
#
loop_
_entity_poly.entity_id
_entity_poly.type
_entity_poly.pdbx_seq_one_letter_code
_entity_poly.pdbx_strand_id
1 'polypeptide(L)'
;LVVAFALAGTVAINMEEDPLGFDPEGNPVYLRDIWPNSEEISELSDKFVTSKLFNIEYEEIFKGWGLWNELKPPKEEIYHWDEDSSYIREPPFFINFPLVEPPLNDIKDSRVLALLGVSVTTDHISPAGAIPKDMPAGNYLISRGINVKDFNSFGSRRGNHEVMMRGTFGNIRIKNKLVEKEGGWTKDFLSDEIVPLYNAAMDYISKDIPLIVLAGKDYGMGSSRDWAAKGTQLLGVKAVIAESFERIHRSNLVGMGVLPLQFIGSENTESLGIDGTEVFDIVGIKDIKPFSEVEVTARK
;
A
#
# COMPACT_ATOMS: atom_id res chain seq x y z
N LEU A 1 -17.10 -1.62 24.41
CA LEU A 1 -17.06 -0.20 23.95
C LEU A 1 -17.76 0.03 22.61
N VAL A 2 -17.44 -0.69 21.52
CA VAL A 2 -18.13 -0.49 20.22
C VAL A 2 -19.66 -0.55 20.34
N VAL A 3 -20.19 -1.59 20.99
CA VAL A 3 -21.63 -1.72 21.27
C VAL A 3 -22.16 -0.55 22.10
N ALA A 4 -21.44 -0.15 23.16
CA ALA A 4 -21.85 0.95 24.01
C ALA A 4 -21.95 2.29 23.27
N PHE A 5 -20.96 2.62 22.43
CA PHE A 5 -21.00 3.82 21.58
C PHE A 5 -22.11 3.74 20.53
N ALA A 6 -22.40 2.54 20.00
CA ALA A 6 -23.51 2.36 19.07
C ALA A 6 -24.87 2.56 19.74
N LEU A 7 -25.03 2.10 20.98
CA LEU A 7 -26.23 2.33 21.79
C LEU A 7 -26.39 3.82 22.13
N ALA A 8 -25.31 4.48 22.56
CA ALA A 8 -25.32 5.92 22.85
C ALA A 8 -25.54 6.79 21.59
N GLY A 9 -25.24 6.26 20.40
CA GLY A 9 -25.36 6.98 19.13
C GLY A 9 -24.34 8.13 18.96
N THR A 10 -23.39 8.26 19.88
CA THR A 10 -22.38 9.33 19.88
C THR A 10 -21.12 8.88 20.60
N VAL A 11 -19.96 9.38 20.15
CA VAL A 11 -18.69 9.26 20.88
C VAL A 11 -18.45 10.42 21.86
N ALA A 12 -19.23 11.49 21.74
CA ALA A 12 -19.19 12.64 22.65
C ALA A 12 -20.16 12.40 23.83
N ILE A 13 -19.87 11.39 24.63
CA ILE A 13 -20.62 10.99 25.82
C ILE A 13 -19.66 10.77 26.99
N ASN A 14 -19.99 11.26 28.18
CA ASN A 14 -19.29 10.88 29.39
C ASN A 14 -19.88 9.57 29.93
N MET A 15 -19.30 8.42 29.55
CA MET A 15 -19.83 7.10 29.92
C MET A 15 -19.86 6.81 31.43
N GLU A 16 -19.21 7.63 32.26
CA GLU A 16 -19.25 7.51 33.72
C GLU A 16 -20.49 8.19 34.33
N GLU A 17 -20.98 9.26 33.69
CA GLU A 17 -22.02 10.15 34.23
C GLU A 17 -23.31 10.15 33.40
N ASP A 18 -23.22 9.94 32.09
CA ASP A 18 -24.34 9.99 31.17
C ASP A 18 -24.94 8.57 30.98
N PRO A 19 -26.29 8.44 30.93
CA PRO A 19 -26.92 7.19 30.58
C PRO A 19 -26.70 6.86 29.09
N LEU A 20 -26.57 5.57 28.76
CA LEU A 20 -26.53 5.08 27.39
C LEU A 20 -27.91 5.14 26.71
N GLY A 21 -28.97 5.14 27.51
CA GLY A 21 -30.36 5.20 27.07
C GLY A 21 -31.31 5.10 28.26
N PHE A 22 -32.59 4.90 27.95
CA PHE A 22 -33.63 4.73 28.95
C PHE A 22 -34.34 3.38 28.70
N ASP A 23 -34.72 2.70 29.77
CA ASP A 23 -35.56 1.51 29.70
C ASP A 23 -37.02 1.87 29.28
N PRO A 24 -37.89 0.88 28.99
CA PRO A 24 -39.28 1.13 28.63
C PRO A 24 -40.09 1.91 29.68
N GLU A 25 -39.67 1.87 30.93
CA GLU A 25 -40.27 2.58 32.07
C GLU A 25 -39.72 4.01 32.23
N GLY A 26 -38.70 4.40 31.45
CA GLY A 26 -38.08 5.71 31.46
C GLY A 26 -36.93 5.89 32.45
N ASN A 27 -36.43 4.81 33.06
CA ASN A 27 -35.28 4.88 33.96
C ASN A 27 -33.96 4.95 33.16
N PRO A 28 -32.98 5.75 33.62
CA PRO A 28 -31.69 5.84 32.97
C PRO A 28 -30.90 4.52 33.11
N VAL A 29 -30.37 4.02 31.99
CA VAL A 29 -29.48 2.84 31.95
C VAL A 29 -28.07 3.31 31.66
N TYR A 30 -27.15 3.08 32.60
CA TYR A 30 -25.75 3.46 32.51
C TYR A 30 -24.88 2.32 31.98
N LEU A 31 -23.66 2.64 31.53
CA LEU A 31 -22.71 1.62 31.11
C LEU A 31 -22.45 0.58 32.21
N ARG A 32 -22.30 1.03 33.45
CA ARG A 32 -22.08 0.18 34.62
C ARG A 32 -23.22 -0.82 34.90
N ASP A 33 -24.44 -0.53 34.43
CA ASP A 33 -25.60 -1.39 34.68
C ASP A 33 -25.62 -2.60 33.74
N ILE A 34 -24.95 -2.50 32.58
CA ILE A 34 -24.97 -3.52 31.52
C ILE A 34 -23.58 -4.05 31.16
N TRP A 35 -22.52 -3.55 31.81
CA TRP A 35 -21.16 -4.00 31.54
C TRP A 35 -20.93 -5.35 32.23
N PRO A 36 -20.68 -6.42 31.47
CA PRO A 36 -20.47 -7.75 32.06
C PRO A 36 -19.18 -7.74 32.89
N ASN A 37 -19.22 -8.37 34.06
CA ASN A 37 -18.02 -8.51 34.87
C ASN A 37 -17.14 -9.68 34.38
N SER A 38 -15.89 -9.73 34.83
CA SER A 38 -14.93 -10.74 34.37
C SER A 38 -15.32 -12.18 34.74
N GLU A 39 -16.00 -12.37 35.88
CA GLU A 39 -16.45 -13.69 36.35
C GLU A 39 -17.58 -14.22 35.46
N GLU A 40 -18.59 -13.39 35.18
CA GLU A 40 -19.69 -13.71 34.25
C GLU A 40 -19.17 -14.08 32.85
N ILE A 41 -18.18 -13.34 32.32
CA ILE A 41 -17.56 -13.65 31.03
C ILE A 41 -16.84 -15.00 31.08
N SER A 42 -16.10 -15.27 32.16
CA SER A 42 -15.35 -16.52 32.32
C SER A 42 -16.30 -17.73 32.40
N GLU A 43 -17.34 -17.64 33.22
CA GLU A 43 -18.33 -18.71 33.38
C GLU A 43 -19.04 -19.04 32.06
N LEU A 44 -19.42 -18.01 31.29
CA LEU A 44 -20.02 -18.19 29.97
C LEU A 44 -19.03 -18.79 28.97
N SER A 45 -17.76 -18.33 28.99
CA SER A 45 -16.72 -18.86 28.13
C SER A 45 -16.46 -20.34 28.40
N ASP A 46 -16.29 -20.75 29.66
CA ASP A 46 -16.04 -22.14 30.04
C ASP A 46 -17.21 -23.06 29.67
N LYS A 47 -18.44 -22.53 29.78
CA LYS A 47 -19.65 -23.29 29.47
C LYS A 47 -19.86 -23.49 27.97
N PHE A 48 -19.57 -22.48 27.14
CA PHE A 48 -19.98 -22.47 25.73
C PHE A 48 -18.82 -22.59 24.73
N VAL A 49 -17.62 -22.13 25.07
CA VAL A 49 -16.42 -22.19 24.20
C VAL A 49 -15.69 -23.51 24.47
N THR A 50 -16.27 -24.60 23.97
CA THR A 50 -15.79 -25.97 24.26
C THR A 50 -14.99 -26.56 23.10
N SER A 51 -14.08 -27.50 23.38
CA SER A 51 -13.35 -28.24 22.35
C SER A 51 -14.26 -28.93 21.33
N LYS A 52 -15.47 -29.34 21.76
CA LYS A 52 -16.48 -29.93 20.87
C LYS A 52 -16.93 -28.94 19.79
N LEU A 53 -17.12 -27.67 20.14
CA LEU A 53 -17.48 -26.63 19.18
C LEU A 53 -16.39 -26.47 18.12
N PHE A 54 -15.11 -26.43 18.53
CA PHE A 54 -13.99 -26.38 17.59
C PHE A 54 -13.95 -27.61 16.69
N ASN A 55 -14.12 -28.82 17.23
CA ASN A 55 -14.11 -30.03 16.41
C ASN A 55 -15.22 -29.99 15.33
N ILE A 56 -16.42 -29.54 15.67
CA ILE A 56 -17.53 -29.39 14.72
C ILE A 56 -17.15 -28.41 13.59
N GLU A 57 -16.70 -27.21 13.93
CA GLU A 57 -16.39 -26.19 12.92
C GLU A 57 -15.21 -26.60 12.02
N TYR A 58 -14.19 -27.26 12.58
CA TYR A 58 -13.02 -27.71 11.83
C TYR A 58 -13.27 -28.98 10.99
N GLU A 59 -14.27 -29.80 11.33
CA GLU A 59 -14.72 -30.89 10.46
C GLU A 59 -15.34 -30.37 9.16
N GLU A 60 -15.91 -29.16 9.17
CA GLU A 60 -16.61 -28.57 8.02
C GLU A 60 -15.73 -27.63 7.17
N ILE A 61 -14.58 -27.18 7.68
CA ILE A 61 -13.76 -26.11 7.06
C ILE A 61 -13.34 -26.42 5.61
N PHE A 62 -13.15 -27.69 5.27
CA PHE A 62 -12.75 -28.13 3.93
C PHE A 62 -13.90 -28.62 3.07
N LYS A 63 -15.12 -28.76 3.61
CA LYS A 63 -16.25 -29.29 2.82
C LYS A 63 -16.70 -28.33 1.73
N GLY A 64 -16.41 -27.03 1.90
CA GLY A 64 -16.85 -25.98 0.98
C GLY A 64 -18.37 -25.87 0.96
N TRP A 65 -18.86 -24.70 0.55
CA TRP A 65 -20.28 -24.50 0.23
C TRP A 65 -20.52 -24.66 -1.28
N GLY A 66 -21.78 -24.85 -1.71
CA GLY A 66 -22.14 -25.23 -3.09
C GLY A 66 -21.34 -24.53 -4.20
N LEU A 67 -21.29 -23.19 -4.18
CA LEU A 67 -20.56 -22.41 -5.18
C LEU A 67 -19.05 -22.71 -5.23
N TRP A 68 -18.41 -22.99 -4.08
CA TRP A 68 -16.99 -23.37 -4.04
C TRP A 68 -16.77 -24.75 -4.67
N ASN A 69 -17.64 -25.70 -4.36
CA ASN A 69 -17.55 -27.07 -4.87
C ASN A 69 -17.90 -27.18 -6.37
N GLU A 70 -18.64 -26.21 -6.90
CA GLU A 70 -18.96 -26.09 -8.32
C GLU A 70 -17.83 -25.49 -9.17
N LEU A 71 -16.81 -24.88 -8.54
CA LEU A 71 -15.65 -24.37 -9.26
C LEU A 71 -14.93 -25.52 -9.97
N LYS A 72 -14.58 -25.29 -11.23
CA LYS A 72 -13.82 -26.23 -12.06
C LYS A 72 -12.42 -25.67 -12.27
N PRO A 73 -11.49 -25.84 -11.31
CA PRO A 73 -10.13 -25.35 -11.49
C PRO A 73 -9.44 -26.13 -12.63
N PRO A 74 -8.49 -25.50 -13.33
CA PRO A 74 -7.59 -26.20 -14.25
C PRO A 74 -6.86 -27.34 -13.51
N LYS A 75 -6.51 -28.39 -14.25
CA LYS A 75 -5.75 -29.54 -13.70
C LYS A 75 -4.25 -29.43 -13.93
N GLU A 76 -3.86 -28.47 -14.76
CA GLU A 76 -2.50 -28.18 -15.15
C GLU A 76 -1.74 -27.53 -14.00
N GLU A 77 -0.47 -27.89 -13.84
CA GLU A 77 0.43 -27.26 -12.85
C GLU A 77 0.87 -25.86 -13.28
N ILE A 78 0.88 -25.60 -14.59
CA ILE A 78 1.23 -24.31 -15.18
C ILE A 78 -0.06 -23.54 -15.44
N TYR A 79 -0.17 -22.35 -14.85
CA TYR A 79 -1.32 -21.47 -15.05
C TYR A 79 -1.34 -20.92 -16.48
N HIS A 80 -2.46 -21.09 -17.17
CA HIS A 80 -2.69 -20.48 -18.48
C HIS A 80 -3.21 -19.06 -18.30
N TRP A 81 -2.36 -18.08 -18.62
CA TRP A 81 -2.74 -16.67 -18.57
C TRP A 81 -3.84 -16.37 -19.61
N ASP A 82 -4.93 -15.79 -19.13
CA ASP A 82 -5.98 -15.24 -19.98
C ASP A 82 -5.70 -13.75 -20.23
N GLU A 83 -5.40 -13.39 -21.48
CA GLU A 83 -5.10 -12.00 -21.87
C GLU A 83 -6.28 -11.05 -21.66
N ASP A 84 -7.50 -11.57 -21.65
CA ASP A 84 -8.73 -10.80 -21.43
C ASP A 84 -9.10 -10.69 -19.95
N SER A 85 -8.43 -11.43 -19.08
CA SER A 85 -8.65 -11.35 -17.64
C SER A 85 -8.32 -9.97 -17.09
N SER A 86 -9.34 -9.33 -16.50
CA SER A 86 -9.18 -8.09 -15.75
C SER A 86 -8.77 -8.32 -14.29
N TYR A 87 -8.60 -9.57 -13.84
CA TYR A 87 -8.30 -9.93 -12.45
C TYR A 87 -6.93 -10.58 -12.26
N ILE A 88 -6.54 -11.48 -13.15
CA ILE A 88 -5.29 -12.25 -13.06
C ILE A 88 -4.50 -12.02 -14.35
N ARG A 89 -3.33 -11.39 -14.25
CA ARG A 89 -2.44 -11.14 -15.40
C ARG A 89 -1.01 -11.50 -15.05
N GLU A 90 -0.26 -12.02 -16.03
CA GLU A 90 1.16 -12.31 -15.89
C GLU A 90 1.93 -11.03 -15.55
N PRO A 91 2.59 -10.94 -14.39
CA PRO A 91 3.37 -9.76 -14.04
C PRO A 91 4.73 -9.78 -14.73
N PRO A 92 5.31 -8.60 -15.07
CA PRO A 92 6.51 -8.54 -15.89
C PRO A 92 7.82 -8.78 -15.12
N PHE A 93 7.77 -9.19 -13.85
CA PHE A 93 8.94 -9.30 -12.97
C PHE A 93 10.05 -10.23 -13.50
N PHE A 94 9.66 -11.26 -14.23
CA PHE A 94 10.58 -12.29 -14.75
C PHE A 94 10.73 -12.26 -16.27
N ILE A 95 10.16 -11.25 -16.95
CA ILE A 95 10.36 -11.08 -18.38
C ILE A 95 11.83 -10.71 -18.62
N ASN A 96 12.52 -11.45 -19.49
CA ASN A 96 13.95 -11.30 -19.76
C ASN A 96 14.84 -11.44 -18.51
N PHE A 97 14.43 -12.24 -17.52
CA PHE A 97 15.20 -12.44 -16.28
C PHE A 97 16.57 -13.11 -16.58
N PRO A 98 17.69 -12.49 -16.23
CA PRO A 98 19.00 -13.02 -16.56
C PRO A 98 19.34 -14.24 -15.68
N LEU A 99 19.93 -15.27 -16.27
CA LEU A 99 20.40 -16.46 -15.54
C LEU A 99 21.71 -16.21 -14.78
N VAL A 100 22.44 -15.17 -15.17
CA VAL A 100 23.66 -14.71 -14.51
C VAL A 100 23.33 -13.41 -13.81
N GLU A 101 23.67 -13.32 -12.52
CA GLU A 101 23.45 -12.11 -11.74
C GLU A 101 24.12 -10.91 -12.41
N PRO A 102 23.37 -9.85 -12.76
CA PRO A 102 23.96 -8.65 -13.33
C PRO A 102 24.81 -7.93 -12.27
N PRO A 103 25.89 -7.25 -12.67
CA PRO A 103 26.66 -6.46 -11.73
C PRO A 103 25.78 -5.35 -11.14
N LEU A 104 26.04 -5.01 -9.88
CA LEU A 104 25.49 -3.81 -9.27
C LEU A 104 26.00 -2.58 -10.04
N ASN A 105 25.11 -1.61 -10.28
CA ASN A 105 25.45 -0.37 -10.97
C ASN A 105 25.00 0.82 -10.14
N ASP A 106 25.76 1.90 -10.25
CA ASP A 106 25.36 3.21 -9.73
C ASP A 106 24.08 3.68 -10.44
N ILE A 107 23.25 4.45 -9.73
CA ILE A 107 22.05 5.07 -10.29
C ILE A 107 22.44 6.49 -10.67
N LYS A 108 22.43 6.83 -11.96
CA LYS A 108 22.83 8.15 -12.44
C LYS A 108 21.69 8.87 -13.13
N ASP A 109 21.77 10.19 -13.14
CA ASP A 109 20.82 11.07 -13.84
C ASP A 109 19.35 10.85 -13.44
N SER A 110 19.12 10.43 -12.20
CA SER A 110 17.81 10.06 -11.72
C SER A 110 16.96 11.28 -11.36
N ARG A 111 15.64 11.17 -11.53
CA ARG A 111 14.67 12.23 -11.18
C ARG A 111 13.76 11.79 -10.03
N VAL A 112 13.26 12.77 -9.28
CA VAL A 112 12.35 12.53 -8.17
C VAL A 112 10.93 12.33 -8.72
N LEU A 113 10.39 11.13 -8.56
CA LEU A 113 8.99 10.84 -8.90
C LEU A 113 8.02 11.42 -7.86
N ALA A 114 8.41 11.35 -6.59
CA ALA A 114 7.63 11.87 -5.48
C ALA A 114 8.53 12.37 -4.35
N LEU A 115 8.21 13.53 -3.80
CA LEU A 115 8.79 14.08 -2.58
C LEU A 115 7.70 14.07 -1.49
N LEU A 116 7.81 13.14 -0.55
CA LEU A 116 6.77 12.84 0.41
C LEU A 116 7.16 13.31 1.82
N GLY A 117 6.15 13.58 2.64
CA GLY A 117 6.34 13.97 4.04
C GLY A 117 6.61 12.79 4.99
N VAL A 118 6.32 13.02 6.27
CA VAL A 118 6.42 12.00 7.32
C VAL A 118 5.20 11.08 7.34
N SER A 119 5.36 9.88 7.91
CA SER A 119 4.32 8.89 8.20
C SER A 119 3.49 8.47 6.98
N VAL A 120 4.13 8.37 5.81
CA VAL A 120 3.51 7.83 4.60
C VAL A 120 3.22 6.35 4.79
N THR A 121 1.95 6.01 4.93
CA THR A 121 1.53 4.60 5.08
C THR A 121 1.57 3.80 3.77
N THR A 122 1.58 2.47 3.88
CA THR A 122 1.41 1.58 2.73
C THR A 122 0.04 1.73 2.03
N ASP A 123 -0.95 2.35 2.69
CA ASP A 123 -2.23 2.67 2.05
C ASP A 123 -2.12 3.90 1.13
N HIS A 124 -1.23 4.85 1.44
CA HIS A 124 -0.89 5.94 0.52
C HIS A 124 -0.15 5.41 -0.71
N ILE A 125 0.80 4.49 -0.50
CA ILE A 125 1.64 3.91 -1.57
C ILE A 125 0.84 2.92 -2.42
N SER A 126 0.03 2.06 -1.81
CA SER A 126 -0.77 1.04 -2.50
C SER A 126 -2.18 1.00 -1.88
N PRO A 127 -3.10 1.86 -2.33
CA PRO A 127 -4.48 1.86 -1.83
C PRO A 127 -5.15 0.51 -2.10
N ALA A 128 -6.08 0.12 -1.21
CA ALA A 128 -6.84 -1.12 -1.34
C ALA A 128 -8.35 -0.90 -1.59
N GLY A 129 -8.81 0.35 -1.45
CA GLY A 129 -10.22 0.73 -1.56
C GLY A 129 -10.71 0.91 -2.99
N ALA A 130 -11.67 1.83 -3.16
CA ALA A 130 -12.30 2.11 -4.45
C ALA A 130 -11.31 2.63 -5.50
N ILE A 131 -11.58 2.32 -6.77
CA ILE A 131 -10.80 2.76 -7.92
C ILE A 131 -11.47 4.00 -8.53
N PRO A 132 -10.83 5.19 -8.52
CA PRO A 132 -11.41 6.38 -9.15
C PRO A 132 -11.47 6.23 -10.68
N LYS A 133 -12.60 6.60 -11.28
CA LYS A 133 -12.85 6.46 -12.73
C LYS A 133 -11.99 7.34 -13.62
N ASP A 134 -11.58 8.48 -13.10
CA ASP A 134 -10.83 9.55 -13.77
C ASP A 134 -9.32 9.45 -13.52
N MET A 135 -8.87 8.38 -12.86
CA MET A 135 -7.47 8.07 -12.59
C MET A 135 -6.96 6.95 -13.51
N PRO A 136 -5.63 6.75 -13.64
CA PRO A 136 -5.06 5.83 -14.63
C PRO A 136 -5.64 4.40 -14.57
N ALA A 137 -5.84 3.84 -13.38
CA ALA A 137 -6.41 2.51 -13.20
C ALA A 137 -7.86 2.43 -13.68
N GLY A 138 -8.68 3.45 -13.43
CA GLY A 138 -10.05 3.54 -13.91
C GLY A 138 -10.12 3.67 -15.43
N ASN A 139 -9.28 4.54 -16.01
CA ASN A 139 -9.16 4.71 -17.47
C ASN A 139 -8.75 3.39 -18.16
N TYR A 140 -7.83 2.63 -17.55
CA TYR A 140 -7.44 1.31 -18.04
C TYR A 140 -8.59 0.30 -17.97
N LEU A 141 -9.34 0.23 -16.87
CA LEU A 141 -10.48 -0.68 -16.78
C LEU A 141 -11.57 -0.33 -17.81
N ILE A 142 -11.84 0.97 -18.02
CA ILE A 142 -12.79 1.44 -19.05
C ILE A 142 -12.30 1.07 -20.45
N SER A 143 -11.01 1.24 -20.75
CA SER A 143 -10.47 0.87 -22.06
C SER A 143 -10.49 -0.63 -22.32
N ARG A 144 -10.55 -1.44 -21.25
CA ARG A 144 -10.80 -2.90 -21.30
C ARG A 144 -12.30 -3.26 -21.29
N GLY A 145 -13.20 -2.30 -21.43
CA GLY A 145 -14.65 -2.52 -21.52
C GLY A 145 -15.35 -2.78 -20.18
N ILE A 146 -14.69 -2.54 -19.05
CA ILE A 146 -15.28 -2.75 -17.72
C ILE A 146 -16.05 -1.50 -17.29
N ASN A 147 -17.31 -1.68 -16.89
CA ASN A 147 -18.13 -0.58 -16.38
C ASN A 147 -17.66 -0.14 -14.98
N VAL A 148 -17.85 1.14 -14.65
CA VAL A 148 -17.44 1.71 -13.35
C VAL A 148 -18.01 0.95 -12.15
N LYS A 149 -19.26 0.48 -12.23
CA LYS A 149 -19.90 -0.33 -11.17
C LYS A 149 -19.20 -1.69 -10.94
N ASP A 150 -18.49 -2.18 -11.94
CA ASP A 150 -17.82 -3.48 -11.96
C ASP A 150 -16.30 -3.36 -11.69
N PHE A 151 -15.81 -2.16 -11.37
CA PHE A 151 -14.40 -1.94 -11.02
C PHE A 151 -13.96 -2.76 -9.82
N ASN A 152 -14.86 -2.96 -8.85
CA ASN A 152 -14.56 -3.54 -7.55
C ASN A 152 -13.52 -2.65 -6.82
N SER A 153 -12.61 -3.22 -6.03
CA SER A 153 -11.59 -2.49 -5.28
C SER A 153 -10.17 -2.78 -5.78
N PHE A 154 -9.21 -1.90 -5.50
CA PHE A 154 -7.78 -2.21 -5.72
C PHE A 154 -7.38 -3.51 -5.02
N GLY A 155 -7.89 -3.78 -3.81
CA GLY A 155 -7.64 -5.02 -3.08
C GLY A 155 -8.07 -6.26 -3.86
N SER A 156 -9.21 -6.20 -4.55
CA SER A 156 -9.71 -7.30 -5.40
C SER A 156 -8.91 -7.48 -6.70
N ARG A 157 -8.18 -6.45 -7.15
CA ARG A 157 -7.43 -6.43 -8.41
C ARG A 157 -5.94 -6.76 -8.23
N ARG A 158 -5.53 -7.25 -7.05
CA ARG A 158 -4.13 -7.56 -6.71
C ARG A 158 -3.45 -8.59 -7.61
N GLY A 159 -4.21 -9.42 -8.32
CA GLY A 159 -3.67 -10.36 -9.33
C GLY A 159 -3.38 -9.71 -10.68
N ASN A 160 -3.71 -8.43 -10.86
CA ASN A 160 -3.57 -7.71 -12.12
C ASN A 160 -2.59 -6.54 -11.95
N HIS A 161 -1.34 -6.74 -12.40
CA HIS A 161 -0.30 -5.74 -12.25
C HIS A 161 -0.60 -4.42 -12.97
N GLU A 162 -1.32 -4.44 -14.09
CA GLU A 162 -1.69 -3.24 -14.84
C GLU A 162 -2.58 -2.32 -13.98
N VAL A 163 -3.52 -2.89 -13.22
CA VAL A 163 -4.38 -2.10 -12.31
C VAL A 163 -3.56 -1.61 -11.12
N MET A 164 -2.77 -2.50 -10.52
CA MET A 164 -2.07 -2.19 -9.28
C MET A 164 -0.95 -1.16 -9.46
N MET A 165 -0.16 -1.25 -10.54
CA MET A 165 0.87 -0.24 -10.83
C MET A 165 0.25 1.12 -11.12
N ARG A 166 -0.90 1.18 -11.80
CA ARG A 166 -1.66 2.41 -12.05
C ARG A 166 -2.29 3.00 -10.78
N GLY A 167 -2.50 2.17 -9.76
CA GLY A 167 -2.95 2.60 -8.44
C GLY A 167 -1.82 2.98 -7.48
N THR A 168 -0.56 2.72 -7.84
CA THR A 168 0.59 2.98 -6.96
C THR A 168 0.81 4.48 -6.79
N PHE A 169 0.93 4.92 -5.54
CA PHE A 169 0.85 6.31 -5.10
C PHE A 169 -0.45 7.02 -5.53
N GLY A 170 -1.49 6.27 -5.90
CA GLY A 170 -2.76 6.79 -6.40
C GLY A 170 -3.78 7.12 -5.32
N ASN A 171 -3.42 7.05 -4.03
CA ASN A 171 -4.32 7.36 -2.94
C ASN A 171 -4.75 8.83 -2.99
N ILE A 172 -6.04 9.11 -2.83
CA ILE A 172 -6.59 10.48 -2.89
C ILE A 172 -6.09 11.40 -1.78
N ARG A 173 -5.46 10.84 -0.72
CA ARG A 173 -4.93 11.57 0.44
C ARG A 173 -3.41 11.70 0.46
N ILE A 174 -2.69 11.10 -0.50
CA ILE A 174 -1.23 11.27 -0.54
C ILE A 174 -0.88 12.74 -0.81
N LYS A 175 0.14 13.25 -0.15
CA LYS A 175 0.62 14.63 -0.29
C LYS A 175 2.03 14.59 -0.84
N ASN A 176 2.16 14.97 -2.11
CA ASN A 176 3.43 15.08 -2.79
C ASN A 176 3.86 16.55 -2.82
N LYS A 177 4.99 16.89 -2.18
CA LYS A 177 5.50 18.26 -2.06
C LYS A 177 5.92 18.88 -3.41
N LEU A 178 6.02 18.08 -4.47
CA LEU A 178 6.27 18.58 -5.83
C LEU A 178 5.10 19.36 -6.43
N VAL A 179 3.90 19.25 -5.85
CA VAL A 179 2.68 19.90 -6.34
C VAL A 179 1.79 20.38 -5.19
N GLU A 180 1.05 21.47 -5.39
CA GLU A 180 0.08 21.98 -4.41
C GLU A 180 -1.29 21.26 -4.50
N LYS A 181 -1.29 19.98 -4.86
CA LYS A 181 -2.51 19.18 -5.09
C LYS A 181 -2.45 17.87 -4.33
N GLU A 182 -3.40 17.66 -3.42
CA GLU A 182 -3.57 16.39 -2.70
C GLU A 182 -4.08 15.29 -3.66
N GLY A 183 -3.61 14.07 -3.45
CA GLY A 183 -3.90 12.90 -4.27
C GLY A 183 -2.71 12.43 -5.09
N GLY A 184 -2.92 11.39 -5.90
CA GLY A 184 -1.88 10.76 -6.70
C GLY A 184 -1.43 11.60 -7.89
N TRP A 185 -0.85 12.77 -7.64
CA TRP A 185 -0.32 13.73 -8.61
C TRP A 185 1.17 13.99 -8.38
N THR A 186 1.89 14.32 -9.45
CA THR A 186 3.27 14.79 -9.40
C THR A 186 3.55 15.79 -10.52
N LYS A 187 4.67 16.49 -10.42
CA LYS A 187 5.21 17.31 -11.49
C LYS A 187 6.09 16.42 -12.36
N ASP A 188 5.71 16.22 -13.61
CA ASP A 188 6.61 15.62 -14.59
C ASP A 188 7.52 16.72 -15.15
N PHE A 189 8.82 16.64 -14.86
CA PHE A 189 9.78 17.64 -15.31
C PHE A 189 10.19 17.46 -16.78
N LEU A 190 9.75 16.40 -17.45
CA LEU A 190 9.97 16.21 -18.88
C LEU A 190 8.95 16.96 -19.73
N SER A 191 7.68 16.92 -19.33
CA SER A 191 6.58 17.65 -19.97
C SER A 191 6.33 19.03 -19.36
N ASP A 192 6.85 19.28 -18.15
CA ASP A 192 6.53 20.42 -17.30
C ASP A 192 5.04 20.47 -16.90
N GLU A 193 4.36 19.32 -16.85
CA GLU A 193 2.93 19.20 -16.49
C GLU A 193 2.71 18.56 -15.11
N ILE A 194 1.54 18.84 -14.51
CA ILE A 194 1.07 18.12 -13.32
C ILE A 194 0.19 16.96 -13.77
N VAL A 195 0.69 15.74 -13.59
CA VAL A 195 0.05 14.50 -14.09
C VAL A 195 -0.03 13.45 -12.98
N PRO A 196 -0.84 12.38 -13.16
CA PRO A 196 -0.81 11.26 -12.22
C PRO A 196 0.59 10.61 -12.14
N LEU A 197 1.00 10.12 -10.96
CA LEU A 197 2.35 9.53 -10.79
C LEU A 197 2.64 8.41 -11.78
N TYR A 198 1.65 7.56 -12.07
CA TYR A 198 1.79 6.51 -13.07
C TYR A 198 2.17 7.07 -14.44
N ASN A 199 1.53 8.15 -14.88
CA ASN A 199 1.80 8.75 -16.19
C ASN A 199 3.23 9.30 -16.26
N ALA A 200 3.63 10.10 -15.27
CA ALA A 200 5.01 10.60 -15.17
C ALA A 200 6.01 9.44 -15.19
N ALA A 201 5.77 8.40 -14.39
CA ALA A 201 6.63 7.22 -14.33
C ALA A 201 6.80 6.54 -15.70
N MET A 202 5.72 6.40 -16.48
CA MET A 202 5.81 5.83 -17.82
C MET A 202 6.61 6.72 -18.78
N ASP A 203 6.48 8.04 -18.68
CA ASP A 203 7.25 8.98 -19.50
C ASP A 203 8.75 8.88 -19.23
N TYR A 204 9.15 8.77 -17.96
CA TYR A 204 10.55 8.55 -17.58
C TYR A 204 11.08 7.18 -18.00
N ILE A 205 10.29 6.12 -17.82
CA ILE A 205 10.64 4.77 -18.28
C ILE A 205 10.87 4.76 -19.80
N SER A 206 10.04 5.46 -20.57
CA SER A 206 10.18 5.53 -22.04
C SER A 206 11.48 6.19 -22.51
N LYS A 207 12.11 7.01 -21.64
CA LYS A 207 13.37 7.72 -21.90
C LYS A 207 14.57 7.10 -21.19
N ASP A 208 14.39 5.95 -20.55
CA ASP A 208 15.40 5.26 -19.74
C ASP A 208 16.01 6.16 -18.65
N ILE A 209 15.19 7.01 -18.05
CA ILE A 209 15.60 7.89 -16.95
C ILE A 209 15.22 7.22 -15.62
N PRO A 210 16.19 6.91 -14.75
CA PRO A 210 15.89 6.30 -13.46
C PRO A 210 15.07 7.23 -12.56
N LEU A 211 14.20 6.64 -11.74
CA LEU A 211 13.39 7.39 -10.78
C LEU A 211 13.79 7.07 -9.34
N ILE A 212 13.63 8.06 -8.46
CA ILE A 212 13.75 7.90 -7.02
C ILE A 212 12.51 8.48 -6.30
N VAL A 213 12.31 8.07 -5.06
CA VAL A 213 11.34 8.67 -4.14
C VAL A 213 12.09 9.25 -2.96
N LEU A 214 11.75 10.47 -2.55
CA LEU A 214 12.22 11.09 -1.33
C LEU A 214 11.09 11.07 -0.29
N ALA A 215 11.38 10.77 0.97
CA ALA A 215 10.37 10.70 2.02
C ALA A 215 10.89 11.17 3.38
N GLY A 216 9.97 11.53 4.28
CA GLY A 216 10.29 11.83 5.67
C GLY A 216 10.39 10.58 6.54
N LYS A 217 10.14 10.75 7.84
CA LYS A 217 10.13 9.67 8.84
C LYS A 217 9.01 8.67 8.62
N ASP A 218 9.22 7.44 9.07
CA ASP A 218 8.25 6.34 9.13
C ASP A 218 7.65 6.00 7.76
N TYR A 219 8.48 6.03 6.71
CA TYR A 219 8.05 5.70 5.36
C TYR A 219 7.64 4.22 5.27
N GLY A 220 6.42 3.98 4.79
CA GLY A 220 5.84 2.65 4.65
C GLY A 220 5.10 2.14 5.89
N MET A 221 4.61 3.01 6.77
CA MET A 221 3.89 2.60 7.98
C MET A 221 2.60 1.80 7.68
N GLY A 222 2.24 0.86 8.55
CA GLY A 222 0.92 0.24 8.57
C GLY A 222 0.87 -1.17 7.98
N SER A 223 -0.15 -1.45 7.16
CA SER A 223 -0.46 -2.80 6.69
C SER A 223 0.70 -3.40 5.87
N SER A 224 1.01 -4.68 6.10
CA SER A 224 1.95 -5.42 5.25
C SER A 224 1.31 -5.63 3.86
N ARG A 225 1.71 -4.79 2.90
CA ARG A 225 1.27 -4.85 1.51
C ARG A 225 2.50 -4.88 0.61
N ASP A 226 2.76 -6.03 0.02
CA ASP A 226 3.86 -6.24 -0.94
C ASP A 226 3.72 -5.35 -2.18
N TRP A 227 2.48 -5.06 -2.61
CA TRP A 227 2.19 -4.13 -3.70
C TRP A 227 2.72 -2.71 -3.49
N ALA A 228 2.95 -2.28 -2.26
CA ALA A 228 3.62 -1.00 -2.01
C ALA A 228 5.09 -1.01 -2.52
N ALA A 229 5.76 -2.17 -2.54
CA ALA A 229 7.09 -2.32 -3.12
C ALA A 229 7.03 -2.73 -4.60
N LYS A 230 6.17 -3.69 -4.96
CA LYS A 230 6.00 -4.14 -6.36
C LYS A 230 5.59 -2.99 -7.27
N GLY A 231 4.61 -2.20 -6.84
CA GLY A 231 4.16 -1.01 -7.55
C GLY A 231 5.29 0.00 -7.73
N THR A 232 6.01 0.30 -6.65
CA THR A 232 7.18 1.22 -6.68
C THR A 232 8.21 0.77 -7.72
N GLN A 233 8.56 -0.52 -7.73
CA GLN A 233 9.49 -1.09 -8.70
C GLN A 233 8.95 -1.01 -10.15
N LEU A 234 7.67 -1.32 -10.37
CA LEU A 234 7.04 -1.27 -11.70
C LEU A 234 6.86 0.15 -12.23
N LEU A 235 6.87 1.17 -11.36
CA LEU A 235 6.95 2.57 -11.74
C LEU A 235 8.39 3.01 -12.08
N GLY A 236 9.36 2.09 -12.15
CA GLY A 236 10.73 2.38 -12.54
C GLY A 236 11.59 3.00 -11.41
N VAL A 237 11.08 3.07 -10.19
CA VAL A 237 11.82 3.61 -9.04
C VAL A 237 12.97 2.66 -8.68
N LYS A 238 14.19 3.19 -8.69
CA LYS A 238 15.42 2.45 -8.37
C LYS A 238 15.84 2.57 -6.92
N ALA A 239 15.54 3.70 -6.29
CA ALA A 239 15.84 3.94 -4.89
C ALA A 239 14.75 4.75 -4.19
N VAL A 240 14.63 4.54 -2.88
CA VAL A 240 13.85 5.39 -1.98
C VAL A 240 14.81 5.95 -0.94
N ILE A 241 14.85 7.27 -0.77
CA ILE A 241 15.68 7.95 0.24
C ILE A 241 14.74 8.53 1.29
N ALA A 242 14.81 8.05 2.53
CA ALA A 242 13.90 8.47 3.60
C ALA A 242 14.64 8.79 4.90
N GLU A 243 14.02 9.58 5.79
CA GLU A 243 14.58 9.80 7.14
C GLU A 243 14.54 8.51 7.98
N SER A 244 13.48 7.71 7.83
CA SER A 244 13.38 6.37 8.41
C SER A 244 12.34 5.51 7.67
N PHE A 245 12.44 4.19 7.82
CA PHE A 245 11.52 3.22 7.22
C PHE A 245 10.81 2.39 8.28
N GLU A 246 9.57 2.01 8.02
CA GLU A 246 8.94 0.88 8.71
C GLU A 246 9.63 -0.43 8.29
N ARG A 247 9.85 -1.32 9.25
CA ARG A 247 10.66 -2.54 9.12
C ARG A 247 10.19 -3.46 7.99
N ILE A 248 8.90 -3.76 7.91
CA ILE A 248 8.33 -4.66 6.90
C ILE A 248 8.39 -4.01 5.52
N HIS A 249 8.06 -2.72 5.42
CA HIS A 249 8.13 -2.03 4.13
C HIS A 249 9.55 -1.97 3.58
N ARG A 250 10.55 -1.67 4.43
CA ARG A 250 11.97 -1.73 4.05
C ARG A 250 12.35 -3.10 3.47
N SER A 251 11.96 -4.18 4.13
CA SER A 251 12.21 -5.55 3.65
C SER A 251 11.55 -5.82 2.30
N ASN A 252 10.33 -5.32 2.08
CA ASN A 252 9.64 -5.49 0.80
C ASN A 252 10.33 -4.71 -0.34
N LEU A 253 10.83 -3.49 -0.08
CA LEU A 253 11.61 -2.73 -1.07
C LEU A 253 12.87 -3.51 -1.49
N VAL A 254 13.63 -4.00 -0.51
CA VAL A 254 14.81 -4.85 -0.76
C VAL A 254 14.43 -6.10 -1.58
N GLY A 255 13.34 -6.78 -1.20
CA GLY A 255 12.86 -7.97 -1.91
C GLY A 255 12.43 -7.72 -3.35
N MET A 256 12.09 -6.48 -3.69
CA MET A 256 11.78 -6.06 -5.06
C MET A 256 12.96 -5.41 -5.79
N GLY A 257 14.14 -5.33 -5.17
CA GLY A 257 15.33 -4.71 -5.77
C GLY A 257 15.28 -3.18 -5.81
N VAL A 258 14.43 -2.53 -5.01
CA VAL A 258 14.44 -1.07 -4.81
C VAL A 258 15.34 -0.75 -3.64
N LEU A 259 16.37 0.07 -3.84
CA LEU A 259 17.38 0.39 -2.84
C LEU A 259 16.82 1.37 -1.77
N PRO A 260 16.64 0.95 -0.50
CA PRO A 260 16.23 1.86 0.56
C PRO A 260 17.46 2.53 1.18
N LEU A 261 17.60 3.83 0.98
CA LEU A 261 18.63 4.67 1.56
C LEU A 261 18.05 5.50 2.70
N GLN A 262 18.79 5.62 3.79
CA GLN A 262 18.41 6.44 4.92
C GLN A 262 19.36 7.63 5.05
N PHE A 263 18.83 8.82 5.34
CA PHE A 263 19.66 9.98 5.68
C PHE A 263 20.50 9.70 6.93
N ILE A 264 21.68 10.33 7.01
CA ILE A 264 22.61 10.17 8.14
C ILE A 264 22.19 11.11 9.27
N GLY A 265 22.15 10.58 10.49
CA GLY A 265 21.86 11.38 11.68
C GLY A 265 20.49 12.05 11.63
N SER A 266 20.49 13.39 11.60
CA SER A 266 19.29 14.22 11.55
C SER A 266 19.08 14.92 10.21
N GLU A 267 19.86 14.56 9.18
CA GLU A 267 19.71 15.12 7.84
C GLU A 267 18.34 14.73 7.24
N ASN A 268 17.81 15.62 6.41
CA ASN A 268 16.61 15.42 5.63
C ASN A 268 16.61 16.37 4.43
N THR A 269 15.59 16.27 3.57
CA THR A 269 15.49 17.11 2.37
C THR A 269 15.45 18.60 2.72
N GLU A 270 14.77 19.00 3.82
CA GLU A 270 14.65 20.41 4.22
C GLU A 270 15.98 20.97 4.73
N SER A 271 16.72 20.22 5.57
CA SER A 271 18.02 20.66 6.09
C SER A 271 19.08 20.78 5.00
N LEU A 272 18.95 19.98 3.94
CA LEU A 272 19.87 19.97 2.80
C LEU A 272 19.41 20.90 1.65
N GLY A 273 18.27 21.58 1.78
CA GLY A 273 17.73 22.46 0.76
C GLY A 273 17.28 21.75 -0.53
N ILE A 274 16.96 20.45 -0.43
CA ILE A 274 16.49 19.61 -1.54
C ILE A 274 14.99 19.83 -1.71
N ASP A 275 14.59 20.32 -2.89
CA ASP A 275 13.18 20.58 -3.24
C ASP A 275 12.60 19.56 -4.23
N GLY A 276 13.43 18.64 -4.72
CA GLY A 276 13.06 17.58 -5.65
C GLY A 276 13.13 17.98 -7.12
N THR A 277 13.51 19.23 -7.44
CA THR A 277 13.76 19.67 -8.82
C THR A 277 15.09 19.16 -9.36
N GLU A 278 15.99 18.73 -8.47
CA GLU A 278 17.34 18.29 -8.78
C GLU A 278 17.38 16.97 -9.59
N VAL A 279 18.54 16.73 -10.18
CA VAL A 279 18.97 15.44 -10.73
C VAL A 279 19.87 14.76 -9.71
N PHE A 280 19.69 13.46 -9.51
CA PHE A 280 20.38 12.70 -8.47
C PHE A 280 21.28 11.61 -9.06
N ASP A 281 22.52 11.57 -8.57
CA ASP A 281 23.46 10.47 -8.77
C ASP A 281 23.68 9.75 -7.43
N ILE A 282 23.53 8.42 -7.40
CA ILE A 282 23.80 7.54 -6.25
C ILE A 282 24.95 6.62 -6.67
N VAL A 283 26.12 6.84 -6.06
CA VAL A 283 27.37 6.14 -6.44
C VAL A 283 27.92 5.29 -5.30
N GLY A 284 28.75 4.31 -5.66
CA GLY A 284 29.35 3.37 -4.70
C GLY A 284 28.49 2.13 -4.46
N ILE A 285 27.48 1.88 -5.28
CA ILE A 285 26.57 0.73 -5.14
C ILE A 285 27.32 -0.58 -5.45
N LYS A 286 28.32 -0.54 -6.33
CA LYS A 286 29.13 -1.70 -6.74
C LYS A 286 29.79 -2.45 -5.59
N ASP A 287 30.22 -1.72 -4.56
CA ASP A 287 31.00 -2.23 -3.44
C ASP A 287 30.21 -2.18 -2.12
N ILE A 288 28.87 -2.07 -2.22
CA ILE A 288 27.99 -1.87 -1.07
C ILE A 288 28.08 -3.05 -0.09
N LYS A 289 28.07 -2.72 1.20
CA LYS A 289 28.01 -3.69 2.31
C LYS A 289 26.77 -3.39 3.15
N PRO A 290 26.28 -4.37 3.94
CA PRO A 290 25.19 -4.09 4.86
C PRO A 290 25.49 -2.87 5.73
N PHE A 291 24.60 -1.88 5.68
CA PHE A 291 24.69 -0.61 6.42
C PHE A 291 25.87 0.30 6.04
N SER A 292 26.52 0.10 4.88
CA SER A 292 27.50 1.07 4.40
C SER A 292 26.83 2.35 3.92
N GLU A 293 27.56 3.45 4.03
CA GLU A 293 27.17 4.72 3.44
C GLU A 293 27.44 4.70 1.93
N VAL A 294 26.62 5.42 1.18
CA VAL A 294 26.79 5.68 -0.26
C VAL A 294 26.73 7.18 -0.49
N GLU A 295 27.46 7.67 -1.50
CA GLU A 295 27.45 9.08 -1.83
C GLU A 295 26.27 9.39 -2.75
N VAL A 296 25.49 10.41 -2.40
CA VAL A 296 24.37 10.91 -3.20
C VAL A 296 24.64 12.36 -3.56
N THR A 297 24.75 12.65 -4.85
CA THR A 297 24.91 14.02 -5.36
C THR A 297 23.59 14.51 -5.94
N ALA A 298 23.13 15.68 -5.47
CA ALA A 298 22.00 16.39 -6.05
C ALA A 298 22.49 17.63 -6.81
N ARG A 299 22.06 17.80 -8.06
CA ARG A 299 22.48 18.90 -8.94
C ARG A 299 21.30 19.57 -9.65
N LYS A 300 21.38 20.89 -9.82
CA LYS A 300 20.41 21.71 -10.57
C LYS A 300 20.96 22.09 -11.93
#